data_AF-A0A2D7FXJ3-F1
#
_entry.id   AF-A0A2D7FXJ3-F1
#
_cell.length_a   1.000
_cell.length_b   1.000
_cell.length_c   1.000
_cell.angle_alpha   90.00
_cell.angle_beta   90.00
_cell.angle_gamma   90.00
#
_symmetry.space_group_name_H-M   'P 1'
#
loop_
_entity.id
_entity.type
_entity.pdbx_description
1 polymer ?
#
loop_
_entity_poly.entity_id
_entity_poly.type
_entity_poly.pdbx_seq_one_letter_code
_entity_poly.pdbx_strand_id
1 'polypeptide(L)'
;MNLDFADAVRQEIVQPLEALCELLSEEGCYAEFAWFSNVLGMLQTPEDEASVLAAVIELSHCAFLGFIFSPEAAGQIDSLLERAINLSHTMSAPNAPDAQGGAH
;
A
#
# COMPACT_ATOMS: atom_id res chain seq x y z
N MET A 1 -20.47 -5.52 -3.60
CA MET A 1 -19.62 -6.67 -3.25
C MET A 1 -18.52 -6.08 -2.40
N ASN A 2 -18.58 -6.29 -1.09
CA ASN A 2 -17.60 -5.73 -0.16
C ASN A 2 -16.31 -6.52 -0.40
N LEU A 3 -15.31 -5.94 -1.06
CA LEU A 3 -13.99 -6.57 -1.07
C LEU A 3 -13.56 -6.64 0.40
N ASP A 4 -13.19 -7.84 0.85
CA ASP A 4 -12.58 -8.00 2.16
C ASP A 4 -11.36 -7.07 2.23
N PHE A 5 -11.14 -6.43 3.37
CA PHE A 5 -10.06 -5.46 3.54
C PHE A 5 -8.70 -6.02 3.07
N ALA A 6 -8.42 -7.28 3.40
CA ALA A 6 -7.22 -7.99 2.95
C ALA A 6 -7.16 -8.15 1.42
N ASP A 7 -8.30 -8.32 0.74
CA ASP A 7 -8.37 -8.41 -0.72
C ASP A 7 -8.09 -7.03 -1.36
N ALA A 8 -8.64 -5.96 -0.77
CA ALA A 8 -8.34 -4.59 -1.19
C ALA A 8 -6.85 -4.25 -1.02
N VAL A 9 -6.25 -4.58 0.12
CA VAL A 9 -4.80 -4.40 0.37
C VAL A 9 -3.98 -5.18 -0.66
N ARG A 10 -4.40 -6.42 -0.95
CA ARG A 10 -3.68 -7.27 -1.89
C ARG A 10 -3.69 -6.70 -3.31
N GLN A 11 -4.86 -6.28 -3.79
CA GLN A 11 -5.00 -5.74 -5.14
C GLN A 11 -4.39 -4.35 -5.29
N GLU A 12 -4.57 -3.49 -4.28
CA GLU A 12 -4.20 -2.07 -4.38
C GLU A 12 -2.77 -1.78 -3.93
N ILE A 13 -2.18 -2.61 -3.07
CA ILE A 13 -0.83 -2.38 -2.53
C ILE A 13 0.12 -3.53 -2.89
N VAL A 14 -0.22 -4.78 -2.56
CA VAL A 14 0.72 -5.91 -2.67
C VAL A 14 1.08 -6.19 -4.13
N GLN A 15 0.09 -6.39 -5.00
CA GLN A 15 0.32 -6.65 -6.42
C GLN A 15 1.12 -5.55 -7.14
N PRO A 16 0.79 -4.25 -7.00
CA PRO A 16 1.60 -3.20 -7.63
C PRO A 16 3.00 -3.09 -7.01
N LEU A 17 3.16 -3.39 -5.73
CA LEU A 17 4.48 -3.43 -5.08
C LEU A 17 5.33 -4.61 -5.59
N GLU A 18 4.73 -5.78 -5.84
CA GLU A 18 5.39 -6.92 -6.49
C GLU A 18 5.85 -6.56 -7.91
N ALA A 19 4.98 -5.91 -8.70
CA ALA A 19 5.32 -5.46 -10.05
C ALA A 19 6.45 -4.42 -10.05
N LEU A 20 6.45 -3.50 -9.10
CA LEU A 20 7.55 -2.54 -8.93
C LEU A 20 8.86 -3.26 -8.57
N CYS A 21 8.82 -4.27 -7.69
CA CYS A 21 10.01 -5.04 -7.36
C CYS A 21 10.56 -5.80 -8.57
N GLU A 22 9.69 -6.38 -9.42
CA GLU A 22 10.11 -7.02 -10.67
C GLU A 22 10.82 -6.02 -11.58
N LEU A 23 10.21 -4.85 -11.82
CA LEU A 23 10.80 -3.79 -12.64
C LEU A 23 12.17 -3.34 -12.10
N LEU A 24 12.28 -3.06 -10.81
CA LEU A 24 13.54 -2.62 -10.19
C LEU A 24 14.63 -3.70 -10.30
N SER A 25 14.26 -4.98 -10.22
CA SER A 25 15.17 -6.10 -10.43
C SER A 25 15.65 -6.16 -11.89
N GLU A 26 14.77 -5.95 -12.85
CA GLU A 26 15.10 -5.92 -14.29
C GLU A 26 15.99 -4.72 -14.65
N GLU A 27 15.77 -3.56 -14.03
CA GLU A 27 16.57 -2.35 -14.22
C GLU A 27 17.94 -2.40 -13.50
N GLY A 28 18.16 -3.42 -12.64
CA GLY A 28 19.38 -3.56 -11.85
C GLY A 28 19.46 -2.61 -10.65
N CYS A 29 18.33 -2.02 -10.24
CA CYS A 29 18.17 -1.16 -9.08
C CYS A 29 18.06 -1.98 -7.79
N TYR A 30 19.13 -2.72 -7.45
CA TYR A 30 19.10 -3.70 -6.35
C TYR A 30 18.93 -3.08 -4.96
N ALA A 31 19.35 -1.83 -4.75
CA ALA A 31 19.20 -1.15 -3.47
C ALA A 31 17.73 -0.79 -3.22
N GLU A 32 17.08 -0.22 -4.23
CA GLU A 32 15.66 0.09 -4.27
C GLU A 32 14.84 -1.20 -4.14
N PHE A 33 15.15 -2.21 -4.94
CA PHE A 33 14.51 -3.52 -4.89
C PHE A 33 14.55 -4.12 -3.48
N ALA A 34 15.71 -4.13 -2.83
CA ALA A 34 15.86 -4.67 -1.47
C ALA A 34 14.99 -3.91 -0.47
N TRP A 35 14.89 -2.59 -0.61
CA TRP A 35 14.07 -1.76 0.25
C TRP A 35 12.57 -2.04 0.05
N PHE A 36 12.08 -2.02 -1.20
CA PHE A 36 10.67 -2.31 -1.50
C PHE A 36 10.28 -3.76 -1.17
N SER A 37 11.19 -4.72 -1.34
CA SER A 37 10.98 -6.11 -0.93
C SER A 37 10.83 -6.26 0.58
N ASN A 38 11.55 -5.44 1.37
CA ASN A 38 11.39 -5.43 2.82
C ASN A 38 10.02 -4.89 3.23
N VAL A 39 9.55 -3.84 2.57
CA VAL A 39 8.18 -3.29 2.77
C VAL A 39 7.12 -4.33 2.39
N LEU A 40 7.31 -5.05 1.27
CA LEU A 40 6.44 -6.14 0.85
C LEU A 40 6.38 -7.25 1.91
N GLY A 41 7.49 -7.53 2.58
CA GLY A 41 7.56 -8.46 3.71
C GLY A 41 6.68 -8.05 4.90
N MET A 42 6.49 -6.75 5.14
CA MET A 42 5.59 -6.25 6.20
C MET A 42 4.11 -6.50 5.88
N LEU A 43 3.78 -6.64 4.59
CA LEU A 43 2.42 -6.87 4.10
C LEU A 43 2.04 -8.37 4.01
N GLN A 44 2.87 -9.27 4.54
CA GLN A 44 2.59 -10.72 4.54
C GLN A 44 1.36 -11.11 5.36
N THR A 45 0.95 -10.27 6.31
CA THR A 45 -0.29 -10.39 7.09
C THR A 45 -1.24 -9.24 6.76
N PRO A 46 -1.92 -9.28 5.58
CA PRO A 46 -2.80 -8.19 5.13
C PRO A 46 -4.11 -8.08 5.94
N GLU A 47 -4.37 -9.03 6.84
CA GLU A 47 -5.47 -8.99 7.82
C GLU A 47 -5.18 -8.07 9.02
N ASP A 48 -3.91 -7.74 9.26
CA ASP A 48 -3.51 -6.87 10.37
C ASP A 48 -3.43 -5.42 9.88
N GLU A 49 -4.46 -4.64 10.21
CA GLU A 49 -4.58 -3.23 9.83
C GLU A 49 -3.36 -2.40 10.28
N ALA A 50 -2.79 -2.70 11.45
CA ALA A 50 -1.62 -2.00 11.97
C ALA A 50 -0.36 -2.25 11.13
N SER A 51 -0.15 -3.49 10.68
CA SER A 51 0.94 -3.87 9.78
C SER A 51 0.79 -3.20 8.42
N VAL A 52 -0.44 -3.13 7.89
CA VAL A 52 -0.73 -2.42 6.64
C VAL A 52 -0.44 -0.93 6.78
N LEU A 53 -0.91 -0.29 7.86
CA LEU A 53 -0.64 1.13 8.11
C LEU A 53 0.86 1.40 8.24
N ALA A 54 1.59 0.55 8.96
CA ALA A 54 3.04 0.66 9.10
C ALA A 54 3.75 0.57 7.73
N ALA A 55 3.34 -0.36 6.87
CA ALA A 55 3.87 -0.49 5.53
C ALA A 55 3.56 0.74 4.65
N VAL A 56 2.36 1.32 4.75
CA VAL A 56 1.99 2.56 4.03
C VAL A 56 2.81 3.76 4.49
N ILE A 57 3.05 3.88 5.80
CA ILE A 57 3.93 4.92 6.36
C ILE A 57 5.36 4.71 5.83
N GLU A 58 5.84 3.48 5.85
CA GLU A 58 7.17 3.16 5.35
C GLU A 58 7.31 3.45 3.85
N LEU A 59 6.30 3.12 3.03
CA LEU A 59 6.23 3.51 1.61
C LEU A 59 6.39 5.02 1.44
N SER A 60 5.74 5.82 2.28
CA SER A 60 5.86 7.28 2.24
C SER A 60 7.29 7.77 2.54
N HIS A 61 8.10 6.99 3.27
CA HIS A 61 9.49 7.31 3.52
C HIS A 61 10.38 7.17 2.27
N CYS A 62 9.96 6.44 1.24
CA CYS A 62 10.77 6.22 0.04
C CYS A 62 11.17 7.53 -0.66
N ALA A 63 10.31 8.55 -0.58
CA ALA A 63 10.54 9.87 -1.14
C ALA A 63 11.74 10.61 -0.49
N PHE A 64 12.15 10.21 0.71
CA PHE A 64 13.23 10.83 1.46
C PHE A 64 14.55 10.04 1.41
N LEU A 65 14.57 8.85 0.80
CA LEU A 65 15.76 7.99 0.74
C LEU A 65 16.77 8.43 -0.33
N GLY A 66 16.38 9.33 -1.23
CA GLY A 66 17.25 9.83 -2.30
C GLY A 66 17.48 8.82 -3.44
N PHE A 67 16.61 7.82 -3.56
CA PHE A 67 16.63 6.87 -4.68
C PHE A 67 16.37 7.58 -6.01
N ILE A 68 17.04 7.11 -7.05
CA ILE A 68 16.88 7.64 -8.41
C ILE A 68 16.16 6.58 -9.24
N PHE A 69 14.89 6.85 -9.52
CA PHE A 69 14.03 5.96 -10.27
C PHE A 69 14.04 6.29 -11.76
N SER A 70 13.83 5.26 -12.58
CA SER A 70 13.41 5.43 -13.97
C SER A 70 12.06 6.15 -14.02
N PRO A 71 11.71 6.81 -15.13
CA PRO A 71 10.40 7.45 -15.27
C PRO A 71 9.24 6.45 -15.12
N GLU A 72 9.45 5.19 -15.48
CA GLU A 72 8.47 4.13 -15.33
C GLU A 72 8.29 3.73 -13.86
N ALA A 73 9.38 3.45 -13.14
CA ALA A 73 9.33 3.13 -11.72
C ALA A 73 8.77 4.29 -10.90
N ALA A 74 9.14 5.54 -11.21
CA ALA A 74 8.61 6.73 -10.56
C ALA A 74 7.07 6.84 -10.71
N GLY A 75 6.54 6.57 -11.90
CA GLY A 75 5.09 6.58 -12.15
C GLY A 75 4.35 5.46 -11.38
N GLN A 76 4.96 4.28 -11.26
CA GLN A 76 4.41 3.19 -10.45
C GLN A 76 4.41 3.54 -8.96
N ILE A 77 5.49 4.14 -8.45
CA ILE A 77 5.59 4.57 -7.05
C ILE A 77 4.55 5.65 -6.74
N ASP A 78 4.38 6.64 -7.61
CA ASP A 78 3.38 7.70 -7.42
C ASP A 78 1.95 7.11 -7.34
N SER A 79 1.63 6.20 -8.27
CA SER A 79 0.35 5.47 -8.27
C SER A 79 0.16 4.61 -7.01
N LEU A 80 1.23 3.97 -6.53
CA LEU A 80 1.20 3.14 -5.32
C LEU A 80 0.95 4.00 -4.08
N LEU A 81 1.60 5.15 -3.96
CA LEU A 81 1.40 6.09 -2.86
C LEU A 81 -0.03 6.65 -2.85
N GLU A 82 -0.59 7.01 -4.02
CA GLU A 82 -1.97 7.46 -4.13
C GLU A 82 -2.97 6.39 -3.64
N ARG A 83 -2.78 5.13 -4.06
CA ARG A 83 -3.59 4.00 -3.58
C ARG A 83 -3.48 3.79 -2.08
N ALA A 84 -2.27 3.89 -1.54
CA ALA A 84 -2.01 3.75 -0.11
C ALA A 84 -2.72 4.83 0.74
N ILE A 85 -2.77 6.07 0.24
CA ILE A 85 -3.53 7.18 0.86
C ILE A 85 -5.04 6.88 0.83
N ASN A 86 -5.56 6.46 -0.32
CA ASN A 86 -6.98 6.14 -0.48
C ASN A 86 -7.42 4.94 0.40
N LEU A 87 -6.56 3.93 0.54
CA LEU A 87 -6.80 2.79 1.41
C LEU A 87 -6.89 3.23 2.89
N SER A 88 -5.98 4.11 3.32
CA SER A 88 -5.97 4.68 4.67
C SER A 88 -7.25 5.49 4.98
N HIS A 89 -7.80 6.18 3.99
CA HIS A 89 -9.08 6.89 4.12
C HIS A 89 -10.28 5.95 4.26
N THR A 90 -10.21 4.78 3.63
CA THR A 90 -11.26 3.75 3.71
C THR A 90 -11.31 3.10 5.09
N MET A 91 -10.15 2.91 5.74
CA MET A 91 -10.06 2.44 7.14
C MET A 91 -10.61 3.48 8.14
N SER A 92 -10.43 4.76 7.86
CA SER A 92 -10.79 5.86 8.77
C SER A 92 -12.28 6.23 8.75
N ALA A 93 -13.06 5.67 7.81
CA ALA A 93 -14.49 5.94 7.75
C ALA A 93 -15.21 5.16 8.87
N PRO A 94 -15.80 5.83 9.88
CA PRO A 94 -16.67 5.13 10.81
C PRO A 94 -17.84 4.61 9.98
N ASN A 95 -17.95 3.28 9.88
CA ASN A 95 -19.20 2.66 9.46
C ASN A 95 -20.20 2.90 10.59
N ALA A 96 -20.72 4.13 10.70
CA ALA A 96 -21.77 4.47 11.62
C ALA A 96 -22.97 3.61 11.21
N PRO A 97 -23.40 2.64 12.05
CA PRO A 97 -24.67 2.02 11.81
C PRO A 97 -25.70 3.15 11.88
N ASP A 98 -26.49 3.29 10.82
CA ASP A 98 -27.74 4.03 10.84
C ASP A 98 -28.43 3.72 12.18
N ALA A 99 -28.57 4.73 13.02
CA ALA A 99 -29.27 4.64 14.29
C ALA A 99 -30.78 4.48 14.00
N GLN A 100 -31.15 3.33 13.46
CA GLN A 100 -32.52 2.87 13.41
C GLN A 100 -32.88 2.37 14.80
N GLY A 101 -33.38 3.28 15.64
CA GLY A 101 -33.65 3.02 17.06
C GLY A 101 -34.72 3.92 17.66
N GLY A 102 -35.97 3.72 17.23
CA GLY A 102 -37.22 3.77 18.01
C GLY A 102 -37.48 4.82 19.10
N ALA A 103 -38.58 5.57 18.92
CA ALA A 103 -39.59 5.86 19.95
C ALA A 103 -40.90 6.18 19.18
N HIS A 104 -41.84 5.24 19.09
CA HIS A 104 -42.97 5.03 20.02
C HIS A 104 -43.70 6.33 20.37
#